data_AF-A0A7J7C5L5-F1
#
_entry.id   AF-A0A7J7C5L5-F1
#
_cell.length_a   1.000
_cell.length_b   1.000
_cell.length_c   1.000
_cell.angle_alpha   90.00
_cell.angle_beta   90.00
_cell.angle_gamma   90.00
#
_symmetry.space_group_name_H-M   'P 1'
#
loop_
_entity.id
_entity.type
_entity.pdbx_description
1 polymer ?
#
loop_
_entity_poly.entity_id
_entity_poly.type
_entity_poly.pdbx_seq_one_letter_code
_entity_poly.pdbx_strand_id
1 'polypeptide(L)'
;MKRMFGVKKDKEPPPSINDASDRISKRGETVDEKIKKLDAELSRYKEQIKKTRPGPAQEAVKARAMRVLKQKRMYEGQRDMLYNQTFNLDQVAFAAEGIKDAQQTIKNVGTSTIAKYKAEISPSRTIDEGAREEDSLSYLKLNTVCKELQCPNNGEVPPELYGTLGGS
;
A
#
# COMPACT_ATOMS: atom_id res chain seq x y z
N MET A 1 2.88 29.71 -35.72
CA MET A 1 1.99 28.58 -35.35
C MET A 1 2.56 27.29 -35.92
N LYS A 2 3.22 26.45 -35.10
CA LYS A 2 3.60 25.07 -35.47
C LYS A 2 2.94 24.15 -34.45
N ARG A 3 1.97 23.37 -34.93
CA ARG A 3 1.19 22.42 -34.15
C ARG A 3 2.07 21.20 -33.90
N MET A 4 2.65 21.09 -32.72
CA MET A 4 3.31 19.86 -32.28
C MET A 4 2.23 18.95 -31.68
N PHE A 5 1.50 18.30 -32.57
CA PHE A 5 0.55 17.24 -32.25
C PHE A 5 1.30 16.03 -31.67
N GLY A 6 0.86 15.57 -30.49
CA GLY A 6 0.72 14.15 -30.19
C GLY A 6 1.93 13.24 -30.37
N VAL A 7 3.02 13.47 -29.64
CA VAL A 7 3.89 12.34 -29.27
C VAL A 7 3.13 11.56 -28.20
N LYS A 8 2.52 10.43 -28.57
CA LYS A 8 2.17 9.40 -27.58
C LYS A 8 3.48 9.07 -26.88
N LYS A 9 3.66 9.48 -25.62
CA LYS A 9 4.65 8.84 -24.77
C LYS A 9 4.34 7.35 -24.89
N ASP A 10 5.29 6.58 -25.44
CA ASP A 10 5.28 5.15 -25.27
C ASP A 10 4.98 4.92 -23.79
N LYS A 11 3.85 4.27 -23.50
CA LYS A 11 3.50 3.93 -22.14
C LYS A 11 4.59 2.98 -21.70
N GLU A 12 5.60 3.52 -21.01
CA GLU A 12 6.58 2.72 -20.31
C GLU A 12 5.79 1.63 -19.59
N PRO A 13 6.17 0.35 -19.76
CA PRO A 13 5.46 -0.74 -19.15
C PRO A 13 5.26 -0.39 -17.67
N PRO A 14 4.04 -0.60 -17.12
CA PRO A 14 3.77 -0.29 -15.73
C PRO A 14 4.88 -0.89 -14.88
N PRO A 15 5.46 -0.12 -13.94
CA PRO A 15 6.67 -0.53 -13.22
C PRO A 15 6.46 -1.93 -12.66
N SER A 16 7.39 -2.83 -12.96
CA SER A 16 7.27 -4.20 -12.49
C SER A 16 7.43 -4.22 -10.96
N ILE A 17 6.88 -5.25 -10.32
CA ILE A 17 7.05 -5.46 -8.87
C ILE A 17 8.56 -5.50 -8.51
N ASN A 18 9.38 -6.06 -9.41
CA ASN A 18 10.83 -6.11 -9.26
C ASN A 18 11.46 -4.70 -9.29
N ASP A 19 11.09 -3.85 -10.26
CA ASP A 19 11.59 -2.48 -10.33
C ASP A 19 11.18 -1.64 -9.10
N ALA A 20 9.96 -1.87 -8.59
CA ALA A 20 9.47 -1.21 -7.39
C ALA A 20 10.26 -1.68 -6.15
N SER A 21 10.53 -2.98 -6.03
CA SER A 21 11.34 -3.56 -4.96
C SER A 21 12.76 -3.01 -4.97
N ASP A 22 13.43 -2.98 -6.13
CA ASP A 22 14.80 -2.44 -6.28
C ASP A 22 14.89 -0.97 -5.86
N ARG A 23 13.88 -0.17 -6.22
CA ARG A 23 13.83 1.25 -5.84
C ARG A 23 13.65 1.43 -4.32
N ILE A 24 12.81 0.62 -3.69
CA ILE A 24 12.59 0.65 -2.23
C ILE A 24 13.86 0.21 -1.50
N SER A 25 14.51 -0.86 -1.96
CA SER A 25 15.78 -1.36 -1.40
C SER A 25 16.88 -0.29 -1.42
N LYS A 26 17.12 0.36 -2.57
CA LYS A 26 18.10 1.47 -2.68
C LYS A 26 17.80 2.64 -1.75
N ARG A 27 16.51 2.98 -1.59
CA ARG A 27 16.09 4.02 -0.64
C ARG A 27 16.33 3.58 0.80
N GLY A 28 16.07 2.32 1.12
CA GLY A 28 16.34 1.70 2.41
C GLY A 28 17.81 1.79 2.79
N GLU A 29 18.71 1.36 1.89
CA GLU A 29 20.16 1.46 2.07
C GLU A 29 20.61 2.89 2.38
N THR A 30 20.10 3.87 1.60
CA THR A 30 20.43 5.29 1.81
C THR A 30 19.97 5.79 3.18
N VAL A 31 18.78 5.38 3.63
CA VAL A 31 18.26 5.76 4.95
C VAL A 31 19.07 5.10 6.06
N ASP A 32 19.40 3.82 5.93
CA ASP A 32 20.20 3.07 6.91
C ASP A 32 21.62 3.63 7.05
N GLU A 33 22.27 4.04 5.95
CA GLU A 33 23.55 4.72 6.01
C GLU A 33 23.49 6.03 6.78
N LYS A 34 22.42 6.81 6.62
CA LYS A 34 22.23 8.06 7.37
C LYS A 34 22.01 7.78 8.85
N ILE A 35 21.21 6.77 9.19
CA ILE A 35 21.00 6.34 10.58
C ILE A 35 22.33 5.93 11.21
N LYS A 36 23.14 5.10 10.53
CA LYS A 36 24.47 4.68 11.00
C LYS A 36 25.40 5.86 11.29
N LYS A 37 25.42 6.87 10.41
CA LYS A 37 26.22 8.10 10.60
C LYS A 37 25.76 8.88 11.84
N LEU A 38 24.46 9.05 12.01
CA LEU A 38 23.88 9.74 13.18
C LEU A 38 24.13 8.97 14.48
N ASP A 39 24.09 7.63 14.46
CA ASP A 39 24.41 6.80 15.62
C ASP A 39 25.87 6.94 16.06
N ALA A 40 26.80 6.96 15.11
CA ALA A 40 28.20 7.20 15.41
C ALA A 40 28.41 8.57 16.06
N GLU A 41 27.71 9.60 15.60
CA GLU A 41 27.75 10.94 16.18
C GLU A 41 27.14 10.98 17.60
N LEU A 42 26.00 10.33 17.82
CA LEU A 42 25.38 10.20 19.14
C LEU A 42 26.29 9.48 20.14
N SER A 43 27.02 8.46 19.70
CA SER A 43 27.99 7.75 20.54
C SER A 43 29.10 8.69 21.04
N ARG A 44 29.64 9.55 20.15
CA ARG A 44 30.64 10.57 20.51
C ARG A 44 30.08 11.57 21.52
N TYR A 45 28.85 12.05 21.31
CA TYR A 45 28.20 12.95 22.27
C TYR A 45 27.97 12.27 23.63
N LYS A 46 27.59 11.00 23.66
CA LYS A 46 27.43 10.23 24.90
C LYS A 46 28.74 10.17 25.70
N GLU A 47 29.87 9.92 25.04
CA GLU A 47 31.18 9.95 25.68
C GLU A 47 31.57 11.35 26.17
N GLN A 48 31.31 12.37 25.36
CA GLN A 48 31.60 13.76 25.72
C GLN A 48 30.80 14.19 26.96
N ILE A 49 29.51 13.84 27.04
CA ILE A 49 28.65 14.13 28.20
C ILE A 49 29.20 13.45 29.46
N LYS A 50 29.64 12.18 29.36
CA LYS A 50 30.24 11.44 30.49
C LYS A 50 31.51 12.09 31.02
N LYS A 51 32.35 12.64 30.13
CA LYS A 51 33.63 13.28 30.48
C LYS A 51 33.47 14.73 30.92
N THR A 52 32.33 15.37 30.63
CA THR A 52 32.09 16.78 30.96
C THR A 52 31.43 16.90 32.33
N ARG A 53 31.98 17.77 33.19
CA ARG A 53 31.39 18.07 34.51
C ARG A 53 29.97 18.65 34.35
N PRO A 54 29.02 18.32 35.24
CA PRO A 54 27.69 18.93 35.22
C PRO A 54 27.75 20.46 35.25
N GLY A 55 27.04 21.10 34.32
CA GLY A 55 27.01 22.55 34.19
C GLY A 55 26.65 23.01 32.77
N PRO A 56 26.75 24.32 32.48
CA PRO A 56 26.35 24.91 31.20
C PRO A 56 27.02 24.27 29.98
N ALA A 57 28.30 23.89 30.11
CA ALA A 57 29.03 23.21 29.04
C ALA A 57 28.45 21.82 28.71
N GLN A 58 28.10 21.02 29.74
CA GLN A 58 27.47 19.71 29.54
C GLN A 58 26.08 19.87 28.92
N GLU A 59 25.31 20.88 29.35
CA GLU A 59 23.97 21.13 28.82
C GLU A 59 24.00 21.55 27.35
N ALA A 60 25.00 22.34 26.94
CA ALA A 60 25.22 22.67 25.54
C ALA A 60 25.52 21.42 24.68
N VAL A 61 26.28 20.46 25.21
CA VAL A 61 26.54 19.18 24.53
C VAL A 61 25.27 18.33 24.43
N LYS A 62 24.46 18.25 25.50
CA LYS A 62 23.16 17.56 25.47
C LYS A 62 22.22 18.18 24.44
N ALA A 63 22.16 19.51 24.36
CA ALA A 63 21.32 20.21 23.39
C ALA A 63 21.71 19.87 21.94
N ARG A 64 23.01 19.74 21.64
CA ARG A 64 23.50 19.28 20.33
C ARG A 64 23.11 17.81 20.08
N ALA A 65 23.35 16.94 21.06
CA ALA A 65 22.96 15.52 20.97
C ALA A 65 21.46 15.34 20.71
N MET A 66 20.61 16.15 21.35
CA MET A 66 19.16 16.12 21.14
C MET A 66 18.74 16.49 19.72
N ARG A 67 19.47 17.37 19.03
CA ARG A 67 19.20 17.70 17.62
C ARG A 67 19.51 16.50 16.71
N VAL A 68 20.65 15.86 16.93
CA VAL A 68 21.05 14.65 16.19
C VAL A 68 20.08 13.50 16.46
N LEU A 69 19.64 13.33 17.70
CA LEU A 69 18.66 12.30 18.08
C LEU A 69 17.31 12.51 17.38
N LYS A 70 16.82 13.75 17.31
CA LYS A 70 15.59 14.08 16.57
C LYS A 70 15.73 13.75 15.08
N GLN A 71 16.87 14.08 14.48
CA GLN A 71 17.14 13.75 13.09
C GLN A 71 17.20 12.23 12.86
N LYS A 72 17.82 11.48 13.78
CA LYS A 72 17.86 10.02 13.72
C LYS A 72 16.45 9.43 13.75
N ARG A 73 15.62 9.85 14.71
CA ARG A 73 14.23 9.37 14.82
C ARG A 73 13.40 9.63 13.57
N MET A 74 13.62 10.76 12.90
CA MET A 74 12.96 11.05 11.63
C MET A 74 13.33 10.03 10.54
N TYR A 75 14.62 9.67 10.44
CA TYR A 75 15.06 8.65 9.47
C TYR A 75 14.64 7.23 9.87
N GLU A 76 14.63 6.89 11.17
CA GLU A 76 14.06 5.63 11.66
C GLU A 76 12.58 5.51 11.24
N GLY A 77 11.79 6.56 11.41
CA GLY A 77 10.40 6.58 10.93
C GLY A 77 10.27 6.40 9.41
N GLN A 78 11.17 7.00 8.61
CA GLN A 78 11.20 6.77 7.15
C GLN A 78 11.53 5.32 6.80
N ARG A 79 12.47 4.70 7.52
CA ARG A 79 12.81 3.29 7.34
C ARG A 79 11.63 2.39 7.66
N ASP A 80 10.91 2.66 8.75
CA ASP A 80 9.74 1.88 9.14
C ASP A 80 8.61 1.99 8.10
N MET A 81 8.43 3.16 7.47
CA MET A 81 7.53 3.31 6.32
C MET A 81 7.97 2.45 5.14
N LEU A 82 9.28 2.41 4.83
CA LEU A 82 9.82 1.58 3.75
C LEU A 82 9.61 0.09 4.05
N TYR A 83 9.76 -0.38 5.29
CA TYR A 83 9.48 -1.76 5.64
C TYR A 83 8.02 -2.16 5.41
N ASN A 84 7.07 -1.28 5.72
CA ASN A 84 5.67 -1.52 5.39
C ASN A 84 5.44 -1.59 3.87
N GLN A 85 6.15 -0.77 3.08
CA GLN A 85 6.09 -0.82 1.62
C GLN A 85 6.67 -2.12 1.06
N THR A 86 7.83 -2.55 1.58
CA THR A 86 8.45 -3.83 1.23
C THR A 86 7.50 -4.98 1.53
N PHE A 87 6.93 -5.02 2.73
CA PHE A 87 5.98 -6.06 3.11
C PHE A 87 4.77 -6.13 2.16
N ASN A 88 4.17 -4.98 1.84
CA ASN A 88 3.05 -4.94 0.88
C ASN A 88 3.47 -5.45 -0.51
N LEU A 89 4.69 -5.15 -0.97
CA LEU A 89 5.19 -5.68 -2.23
C LEU A 89 5.46 -7.19 -2.17
N ASP A 90 5.99 -7.69 -1.06
CA ASP A 90 6.24 -9.13 -0.88
C ASP A 90 4.94 -9.93 -0.93
N GLN A 91 3.87 -9.42 -0.31
CA GLN A 91 2.53 -10.03 -0.37
C GLN A 91 1.98 -10.05 -1.81
N VAL A 92 2.17 -8.97 -2.56
CA VAL A 92 1.74 -8.88 -3.97
C VAL A 92 2.60 -9.78 -4.87
N ALA A 93 3.91 -9.86 -4.62
CA ALA A 93 4.83 -10.74 -5.35
C ALA A 93 4.43 -12.21 -5.17
N PHE A 94 4.16 -12.62 -3.93
CA PHE A 94 3.70 -13.98 -3.62
C PHE A 94 2.38 -14.33 -4.32
N ALA A 95 1.39 -13.43 -4.27
CA ALA A 95 0.13 -13.63 -4.96
C ALA A 95 0.32 -13.73 -6.49
N ALA A 96 1.22 -12.92 -7.06
CA ALA A 96 1.53 -12.96 -8.49
C ALA A 96 2.21 -14.26 -8.90
N GLU A 97 3.08 -14.84 -8.06
CA GLU A 97 3.68 -16.16 -8.27
C GLU A 97 2.63 -17.26 -8.25
N GLY A 98 1.75 -17.30 -7.24
CA GLY A 98 0.67 -18.30 -7.17
C GLY A 98 -0.27 -18.25 -8.39
N ILE A 99 -0.55 -17.06 -8.94
CA ILE A 99 -1.33 -16.92 -10.18
C ILE A 99 -0.56 -17.48 -11.38
N LYS A 100 0.76 -17.22 -11.48
CA LYS A 100 1.59 -17.78 -12.57
C LYS A 100 1.61 -19.31 -12.50
N ASP A 101 1.75 -19.89 -11.32
CA ASP A 101 1.75 -21.35 -11.13
C ASP A 101 0.40 -21.97 -11.47
N ALA A 102 -0.70 -21.33 -11.07
CA ALA A 102 -2.05 -21.75 -11.46
C ALA A 102 -2.25 -21.69 -12.98
N GLN A 103 -1.76 -20.63 -13.65
CA GLN A 103 -1.80 -20.52 -15.11
C GLN A 103 -0.96 -21.60 -15.79
N GLN A 104 0.23 -21.91 -15.27
CA GLN A 104 1.06 -23.00 -15.79
C GLN A 104 0.38 -24.35 -15.60
N THR A 105 -0.24 -24.60 -14.44
CA THR A 105 -1.01 -25.82 -14.19
C THR A 105 -2.15 -25.95 -15.18
N ILE A 106 -2.93 -24.90 -15.44
CA ILE A 106 -4.01 -24.91 -16.45
C ILE A 106 -3.46 -25.20 -17.86
N LYS A 107 -2.30 -24.64 -18.21
CA LYS A 107 -1.65 -24.91 -19.51
C LYS A 107 -1.15 -26.36 -19.62
N ASN A 108 -0.54 -26.88 -18.55
CA ASN A 108 0.11 -28.20 -18.51
C ASN A 108 -0.87 -29.36 -18.32
N VAL A 109 -1.99 -29.13 -17.63
CA VAL A 109 -3.11 -30.08 -17.53
C VAL A 109 -3.70 -30.35 -18.92
N GLY A 110 -3.33 -29.58 -19.94
CA GLY A 110 -3.70 -29.78 -21.33
C GLY A 110 -5.13 -29.30 -21.54
N THR A 111 -5.31 -28.41 -22.52
CA THR A 111 -6.64 -27.95 -22.94
C THR A 111 -7.59 -29.10 -23.25
N SER A 112 -7.06 -30.29 -23.57
CA SER A 112 -7.80 -31.53 -23.81
C SER A 112 -8.44 -32.16 -22.57
N THR A 113 -7.88 -32.05 -21.36
CA THR A 113 -8.51 -32.62 -20.15
C THR A 113 -9.56 -31.68 -19.59
N ILE A 114 -9.28 -30.37 -19.53
CA ILE A 114 -10.27 -29.36 -19.11
C ILE A 114 -11.46 -29.33 -20.08
N ALA A 115 -11.25 -29.48 -21.39
CA ALA A 115 -12.33 -29.63 -22.36
C ALA A 115 -13.14 -30.93 -22.19
N LYS A 116 -12.49 -32.03 -21.79
CA LYS A 116 -13.18 -33.31 -21.47
C LYS A 116 -14.03 -33.20 -20.22
N TYR A 117 -13.49 -32.67 -19.13
CA TYR A 117 -14.28 -32.44 -17.90
C TYR A 117 -15.40 -31.41 -18.11
N LYS A 118 -15.17 -30.37 -18.93
CA LYS A 118 -16.22 -29.38 -19.28
C LYS A 118 -17.29 -29.95 -20.21
N ALA A 119 -16.98 -30.97 -21.01
CA ALA A 119 -17.96 -31.69 -21.85
C ALA A 119 -18.72 -32.79 -21.06
N GLU A 120 -18.12 -33.34 -20.00
CA GLU A 120 -18.78 -34.26 -19.06
C GLU A 120 -19.67 -33.52 -18.05
N ILE A 121 -19.38 -32.24 -17.78
CA ILE A 121 -20.19 -31.36 -16.94
C ILE A 121 -21.19 -30.59 -17.82
N SER A 122 -22.21 -31.32 -18.31
CA SER A 122 -23.58 -30.90 -18.70
C SER A 122 -23.94 -31.04 -20.19
N PRO A 123 -25.08 -31.71 -20.50
CA PRO A 123 -26.36 -31.49 -19.85
C PRO A 123 -27.03 -32.77 -19.30
N SER A 124 -26.95 -32.96 -17.98
CA SER A 124 -27.84 -33.86 -17.23
C SER A 124 -28.33 -33.16 -15.98
N ARG A 125 -29.27 -32.24 -16.15
CA ARG A 125 -30.32 -31.93 -15.17
C ARG A 125 -31.45 -31.19 -15.87
N THR A 126 -32.32 -31.94 -16.52
CA THR A 126 -33.70 -31.52 -16.74
C THR A 126 -34.36 -31.42 -15.37
N ILE A 127 -34.67 -30.20 -14.93
CA ILE A 127 -35.77 -30.02 -13.98
C ILE A 127 -36.99 -29.82 -14.89
N ASP A 128 -37.87 -30.82 -14.85
CA ASP A 128 -39.17 -30.83 -15.50
C ASP A 128 -40.01 -29.63 -15.02
N GLU A 129 -40.76 -29.01 -15.93
CA GLU A 129 -41.56 -27.81 -15.68
C GLU A 129 -42.74 -28.13 -14.75
N GLY A 130 -42.84 -27.44 -13.60
CA GLY A 130 -44.06 -27.48 -12.79
C GLY A 130 -43.99 -26.67 -11.48
N ALA A 131 -44.74 -25.56 -11.46
CA ALA A 131 -45.06 -24.65 -10.33
C ALA A 131 -43.98 -23.60 -9.98
N ARG A 132 -44.05 -22.35 -10.46
CA ARG A 132 -45.06 -21.27 -10.28
C ARG A 132 -44.90 -20.53 -8.92
N GLU A 133 -44.48 -19.27 -9.03
CA GLU A 133 -44.69 -18.15 -8.09
C GLU A 133 -44.02 -18.15 -6.70
N GLU A 134 -42.70 -18.27 -6.60
CA GLU A 134 -41.98 -17.86 -5.36
C GLU A 134 -40.89 -16.78 -5.61
N ASP A 135 -40.42 -16.58 -6.85
CA ASP A 135 -39.26 -15.71 -7.12
C ASP A 135 -39.58 -14.22 -7.38
N SER A 136 -40.85 -13.84 -7.52
CA SER A 136 -41.23 -12.40 -7.64
C SER A 136 -41.20 -11.67 -6.30
N LEU A 137 -41.33 -12.38 -5.17
CA LEU A 137 -41.26 -11.81 -3.82
C LEU A 137 -39.83 -11.58 -3.33
N SER A 138 -38.85 -12.32 -3.84
CA SER A 138 -37.44 -12.16 -3.48
C SER A 138 -36.82 -10.92 -4.13
N TYR A 139 -37.16 -10.67 -5.39
CA TYR A 139 -36.72 -9.46 -6.11
C TYR A 139 -37.39 -8.18 -5.58
N LEU A 140 -38.64 -8.27 -5.10
CA LEU A 140 -39.29 -7.13 -4.45
C LEU A 140 -38.73 -6.88 -3.03
N LYS A 141 -38.35 -7.91 -2.29
CA LYS A 141 -37.69 -7.78 -0.97
C LYS A 141 -36.28 -7.19 -1.06
N LEU A 142 -35.49 -7.56 -2.07
CA LEU A 142 -34.16 -6.97 -2.29
C LEU A 142 -34.21 -5.50 -2.71
N ASN A 143 -35.22 -5.10 -3.50
CA ASN A 143 -35.41 -3.70 -3.86
C ASN A 143 -35.96 -2.84 -2.71
N THR A 144 -36.71 -3.41 -1.76
CA THR A 144 -37.12 -2.71 -0.52
C THR A 144 -35.93 -2.52 0.42
N VAL A 145 -35.06 -3.53 0.59
CA VAL A 145 -33.84 -3.41 1.41
C VAL A 145 -32.84 -2.41 0.80
N CYS A 146 -32.70 -2.36 -0.53
CA CYS A 146 -31.87 -1.35 -1.20
C CYS A 146 -32.47 0.07 -1.18
N LYS A 147 -33.79 0.23 -1.09
CA LYS A 147 -34.43 1.55 -0.91
C LYS A 147 -34.36 2.05 0.53
N GLU A 148 -34.30 1.17 1.52
CA GLU A 148 -34.08 1.53 2.94
C GLU A 148 -32.61 1.82 3.28
N LEU A 149 -31.67 1.34 2.46
CA LEU A 149 -30.23 1.65 2.59
C LEU A 149 -29.74 2.76 1.66
N GLN A 150 -30.66 3.59 1.15
CA GLN A 150 -30.31 4.97 0.85
C GLN A 150 -29.93 5.64 2.18
N CYS A 151 -28.64 5.59 2.54
CA CYS A 151 -28.11 6.46 3.58
C CYS A 151 -28.55 7.90 3.25
N PRO A 152 -29.39 8.54 4.07
CA PRO A 152 -29.52 9.98 3.97
C PRO A 152 -28.14 10.56 4.28
N ASN A 153 -27.72 11.50 3.43
CA ASN A 153 -26.64 12.43 3.68
C ASN A 153 -26.56 12.80 5.16
N ASN A 154 -25.35 12.92 5.68
CA ASN A 154 -24.95 14.10 6.45
C ASN A 154 -23.42 14.19 6.39
N GLY A 155 -22.96 14.83 5.32
CA GLY A 155 -21.73 15.58 5.43
C GLY A 155 -21.96 16.72 6.41
N GLU A 156 -21.45 16.58 7.63
CA GLU A 156 -21.15 17.71 8.51
C GLU A 156 -19.81 17.42 9.18
N VAL A 157 -18.78 18.12 8.69
CA VAL A 157 -17.53 18.30 9.42
C VAL A 157 -17.81 19.41 10.45
N PRO A 158 -17.53 19.21 11.76
CA PRO A 158 -17.72 20.24 12.78
C PRO A 158 -16.81 21.46 12.54
N PRO A 159 -17.30 22.71 12.73
CA PRO A 159 -16.63 23.94 12.28
C PRO A 159 -15.50 24.47 13.18
N GLU A 160 -14.82 23.66 14.01
CA GLU A 160 -13.74 24.17 14.88
C GLU A 160 -12.31 23.99 14.34
N LEU A 161 -12.11 23.58 13.08
CA LEU A 161 -10.76 23.25 12.57
C LEU A 161 -10.26 23.95 11.29
N TYR A 162 -10.85 25.08 10.88
CA TYR A 162 -10.19 25.99 9.94
C TYR A 162 -10.30 27.46 10.37
N GLY A 163 -9.46 27.82 11.35
CA GLY A 163 -9.13 29.20 11.67
C GLY A 163 -8.36 29.87 10.53
N THR A 164 -8.87 31.04 10.13
CA THR A 164 -8.17 32.27 9.73
C THR A 164 -6.97 32.19 8.80
N LEU A 165 -7.17 32.55 7.53
CA LEU A 165 -6.21 33.33 6.72
C LEU A 165 -6.98 34.45 6.01
N GLY A 166 -6.92 35.68 6.54
CA GLY A 166 -6.36 36.85 5.86
C GLY A 166 -7.39 37.50 4.91
N GLY A 167 -7.92 38.69 5.17
CA GLY A 167 -7.17 39.93 5.31
C GLY A 167 -6.99 40.59 3.94
N SER A 168 -7.92 41.46 3.56
CA SER A 168 -7.77 42.67 2.71
C SER A 168 -9.09 43.42 2.69
#